data_AF-A0AAD8E3N2-F1
#
_entry.id   AF-A0AAD8E3N2-F1
#
_cell.length_a   1.000
_cell.length_b   1.000
_cell.length_c   1.000
_cell.angle_alpha   90.00
_cell.angle_beta   90.00
_cell.angle_gamma   90.00
#
_symmetry.space_group_name_H-M   'P 1'
#
loop_
_entity.id
_entity.type
_entity.pdbx_description
1 polymer ?
#
loop_
_entity_poly.entity_id
_entity_poly.type
_entity_poly.pdbx_seq_one_letter_code
_entity_poly.pdbx_strand_id
1 'polypeptide(L)'
;MVYFKPHDLGCFKSLLKCIIVNNPFENIVVNLYGESFMRDLTFDGIELSETKTWNQKKGEDPKPLIYHLDYGLCNLNTLKRHSFKITNHSRTQAYCFDWDSHPNVLFTPTSGHVASRQSKNITATFLSSTPEVLEK
;
A
#
# COMPACT_ATOMS: atom_id res chain seq x y z
N MET A 1 13.46 -18.06 -11.91
CA MET A 1 13.38 -16.80 -11.13
C MET A 1 12.87 -17.17 -9.74
N VAL A 2 13.54 -16.75 -8.66
CA VAL A 2 13.13 -17.06 -7.28
C VAL A 2 12.31 -15.88 -6.76
N TYR A 3 11.12 -16.15 -6.22
CA TYR A 3 10.24 -15.12 -5.66
C TYR A 3 10.10 -15.29 -4.15
N PHE A 4 10.23 -14.20 -3.42
CA PHE A 4 9.91 -14.16 -1.99
C PHE A 4 8.44 -13.76 -1.83
N LYS A 5 7.60 -14.67 -1.32
CA LYS A 5 6.18 -14.47 -1.04
C LYS A 5 5.87 -14.89 0.41
N PRO A 6 6.20 -14.04 1.39
CA PRO A 6 5.96 -14.34 2.80
C PRO A 6 4.45 -14.32 3.08
N HIS A 7 3.96 -15.31 3.84
CA HIS A 7 2.58 -15.35 4.33
C HIS A 7 2.44 -14.69 5.71
N ASP A 8 3.53 -14.66 6.47
CA ASP A 8 3.59 -14.12 7.83
C ASP A 8 4.53 -12.91 7.91
N LEU A 9 4.39 -12.10 8.97
CA LEU A 9 5.27 -10.97 9.24
C LEU A 9 6.57 -11.40 9.94
N GLY A 10 7.68 -10.75 9.59
CA GLY A 10 8.98 -10.95 10.23
C GLY A 10 10.13 -11.29 9.28
N CYS A 11 11.23 -11.75 9.88
CA CYS A 11 12.47 -12.09 9.19
C CYS A 11 12.54 -13.58 8.83
N PHE A 12 12.73 -13.86 7.55
CA PHE A 12 12.84 -15.19 6.99
C PHE A 12 14.28 -15.46 6.57
N LYS A 13 14.78 -16.64 6.93
CA LYS A 13 16.10 -17.12 6.55
C LYS A 13 15.95 -18.48 5.89
N SER A 14 16.63 -18.68 4.76
CA SER A 14 16.66 -19.97 4.07
C SER A 14 18.06 -20.25 3.56
N LEU A 15 18.37 -21.52 3.39
CA LEU A 15 19.67 -21.99 2.95
C LEU A 15 19.49 -22.76 1.63
N LEU A 16 20.12 -22.26 0.57
CA LEU A 16 20.19 -22.96 -0.71
C LEU A 16 21.53 -23.67 -0.81
N LYS A 17 21.50 -24.98 -1.00
CA LYS A 17 22.68 -25.78 -1.29
C LYS A 17 22.79 -25.98 -2.80
N CYS A 18 23.88 -25.53 -3.39
CA CYS A 18 24.25 -25.81 -4.77
C CYS A 18 25.36 -26.87 -4.77
N ILE A 19 25.13 -27.94 -5.54
CA ILE A 19 26.08 -29.02 -5.74
C ILE A 19 26.56 -28.92 -7.17
N ILE A 20 27.88 -28.86 -7.36
CA ILE A 20 28.48 -28.86 -8.68
C ILE A 20 28.54 -30.31 -9.18
N VAL A 21 27.80 -30.60 -10.26
CA VAL A 21 27.76 -31.93 -10.86
C VAL A 21 29.18 -32.33 -11.28
N ASN A 22 29.60 -33.55 -10.90
CA ASN A 22 30.94 -34.11 -11.13
C ASN A 22 32.10 -33.40 -10.39
N ASN A 23 31.83 -32.55 -9.39
CA ASN A 23 32.85 -32.04 -8.48
C ASN A 23 32.49 -32.40 -7.02
N PRO A 24 33.04 -33.50 -6.47
CA PRO A 24 32.71 -33.96 -5.12
C PRO A 24 33.27 -33.07 -4.00
N PHE A 25 34.07 -32.05 -4.32
CA PHE A 25 34.75 -31.20 -3.33
C PHE A 25 34.06 -29.85 -3.10
N GLU A 26 33.21 -29.38 -4.03
CA GLU A 26 32.55 -28.07 -3.91
C GLU A 26 31.07 -28.19 -3.54
N ASN A 27 30.75 -27.81 -2.31
CA ASN A 27 29.39 -27.53 -1.86
C ASN A 27 29.28 -26.02 -1.64
N ILE A 28 28.47 -25.34 -2.46
CA ILE A 28 28.21 -23.92 -2.28
C ILE A 28 26.93 -23.76 -1.46
N VAL A 29 27.01 -22.95 -0.41
CA VAL A 29 25.88 -22.62 0.44
C VAL A 29 25.55 -21.15 0.27
N VAL A 30 24.32 -20.85 -0.14
CA VAL A 30 23.81 -19.50 -0.31
C VAL A 30 22.75 -19.24 0.76
N ASN A 31 23.02 -18.26 1.63
CA ASN A 31 22.04 -17.79 2.60
C ASN A 31 21.09 -16.79 1.92
N LEU A 32 19.80 -17.07 2.02
CA LEU A 32 18.73 -16.17 1.63
C LEU A 32 18.16 -15.50 2.88
N TYR A 33 18.03 -14.18 2.81
CA TYR A 33 17.37 -13.37 3.83
C TYR A 33 16.22 -12.62 3.17
N GLY A 34 15.05 -12.66 3.79
CA GLY A 34 13.90 -11.87 3.40
C GLY A 34 13.23 -11.30 4.63
N GLU A 35 12.76 -10.06 4.56
CA GLU A 35 12.01 -9.44 5.65
C GLU A 35 10.65 -9.03 5.11
N SER A 36 9.62 -9.25 5.92
CA SER A 36 8.27 -8.78 5.66
C SER A 36 7.82 -7.92 6.82
N PHE A 37 7.19 -6.81 6.48
CA PHE A 37 6.65 -5.87 7.45
C PHE A 37 5.25 -5.47 7.00
N MET A 38 4.40 -5.17 7.98
CA MET A 38 3.09 -4.58 7.75
C MET A 38 3.17 -3.12 8.15
N ARG A 39 2.64 -2.24 7.31
CA ARG A 39 2.56 -0.81 7.63
C ARG A 39 1.51 -0.58 8.71
N ASP A 40 1.73 0.43 9.54
CA ASP A 40 0.77 0.79 10.58
C ASP A 40 -0.58 1.26 10.00
N LEU A 41 -0.57 1.97 8.88
CA LEU A 41 -1.79 2.39 8.17
C LEU A 41 -1.87 1.79 6.78
N THR A 42 -3.01 1.17 6.46
CA THR A 42 -3.35 0.71 5.11
C THR A 42 -4.70 1.27 4.67
N PHE A 43 -4.87 1.43 3.36
CA PHE A 43 -6.12 1.80 2.73
C PHE A 43 -6.66 0.56 2.02
N ASP A 44 -7.61 -0.10 2.65
CA ASP A 44 -8.19 -1.35 2.15
C ASP A 44 -9.32 -1.03 1.17
N GLY A 45 -9.38 -1.74 0.06
CA GLY A 45 -10.38 -1.53 -1.00
C GLY A 45 -9.94 -0.58 -2.12
N ILE A 46 -8.73 -0.02 -2.03
CA ILE A 46 -8.08 0.74 -3.11
C ILE A 46 -6.67 0.22 -3.37
N GLU A 47 -6.21 0.32 -4.62
CA GLU A 47 -4.94 -0.27 -5.01
C GLU A 47 -3.77 0.63 -4.64
N LEU A 48 -2.75 0.04 -4.01
CA LEU A 48 -1.47 0.71 -3.81
C LEU A 48 -0.67 0.66 -5.12
N SER A 49 -0.30 1.82 -5.64
CA SER A 49 0.67 1.93 -6.73
C SER A 49 2.01 1.40 -6.24
N GLU A 50 2.47 0.26 -6.76
CA GLU A 50 3.77 -0.31 -6.40
C GLU A 50 4.91 0.65 -6.82
N THR A 51 5.27 1.57 -5.93
CA THR A 51 6.56 2.24 -6.03
C THR A 51 7.60 1.24 -5.56
N LYS A 52 8.56 0.89 -6.43
CA LYS A 52 9.73 0.10 -6.05
C LYS A 52 10.57 0.91 -5.05
N THR A 53 10.14 0.95 -3.79
CA THR A 53 10.82 1.67 -2.70
C THR A 53 12.17 1.04 -2.36
N TRP A 54 12.46 -0.17 -2.85
CA TRP A 54 13.75 -0.85 -2.69
C TRP A 54 14.96 -0.10 -3.28
N ASN A 55 14.74 0.88 -4.16
CA ASN A 55 15.81 1.67 -4.78
C ASN A 55 15.98 3.07 -4.19
N GLN A 56 15.44 3.35 -3.00
CA GLN A 56 15.63 4.65 -2.39
C GLN A 56 17.11 4.84 -2.02
N LYS A 57 17.77 5.83 -2.62
CA LYS A 57 19.17 6.11 -2.32
C LYS A 57 19.28 6.72 -0.94
N LYS A 58 20.34 6.34 -0.22
CA LYS A 58 20.65 6.90 1.10
C LYS A 58 20.81 8.42 0.98
N GLY A 59 19.92 9.19 1.60
CA GLY A 59 19.91 10.66 1.58
C GLY A 59 18.77 11.31 0.78
N GLU A 60 17.92 10.53 0.11
CA GLU A 60 16.70 11.05 -0.52
C GLU A 60 15.52 11.08 0.47
N ASP A 61 14.66 12.09 0.32
CA ASP A 61 13.42 12.20 1.10
C ASP A 61 12.52 10.98 0.91
N PRO A 62 11.80 10.54 1.96
CA PRO A 62 10.79 9.48 1.88
C PRO A 62 9.76 9.78 0.79
N LYS A 63 9.77 8.96 -0.27
CA LYS A 63 8.77 9.06 -1.34
C LYS A 63 7.39 8.67 -0.79
N PRO A 64 6.33 9.47 -1.02
CA PRO A 64 5.01 9.14 -0.52
C PRO A 64 4.46 7.87 -1.18
N LEU A 65 3.61 7.18 -0.44
CA LEU A 65 2.78 6.09 -0.97
C LEU A 65 1.66 6.69 -1.81
N ILE A 66 1.37 6.08 -2.95
CA ILE A 66 0.32 6.53 -3.86
C ILE A 66 -0.73 5.43 -3.93
N TYR A 67 -1.97 5.74 -3.53
CA TYR A 67 -3.12 4.86 -3.68
C TYR A 67 -4.01 5.37 -4.80
N HIS A 68 -4.57 4.45 -5.60
CA HIS A 68 -5.44 4.78 -6.72
C HIS A 68 -6.90 4.60 -6.33
N LEU A 69 -7.66 5.70 -6.39
CA LEU A 69 -9.10 5.70 -6.22
C LEU A 69 -9.76 5.81 -7.60
N ASP A 70 -10.06 4.67 -8.20
CA ASP A 70 -10.67 4.62 -9.53
C ASP A 70 -12.21 4.65 -9.42
N TYR A 71 -12.83 5.61 -10.11
CA TYR A 71 -14.30 5.70 -10.26
C TYR A 71 -14.79 5.08 -11.58
N GLY A 72 -13.88 4.67 -12.46
CA GLY A 72 -14.16 4.19 -13.80
C GLY A 72 -14.78 5.28 -14.69
N LEU A 73 -15.65 4.86 -15.60
CA LEU A 73 -16.39 5.78 -16.46
C LEU A 73 -17.54 6.44 -15.68
N CYS A 74 -17.49 7.78 -15.60
CA CYS A 74 -18.47 8.60 -14.89
C CYS A 74 -19.29 9.47 -15.86
N ASN A 75 -20.62 9.39 -15.75
CA ASN A 75 -21.52 10.30 -16.45
C ASN A 75 -21.53 11.67 -15.77
N LEU A 76 -21.67 12.74 -16.58
CA LEU A 76 -21.82 14.10 -16.05
C LEU A 76 -23.06 14.22 -15.18
N ASN A 77 -22.96 15.08 -14.17
CA ASN A 77 -24.01 15.39 -13.20
C ASN A 77 -24.57 14.15 -12.48
N THR A 78 -23.80 13.05 -12.48
CA THR A 78 -24.16 11.81 -11.81
C THR A 78 -23.21 11.58 -10.66
N LEU A 79 -23.77 11.48 -9.46
CA LEU A 79 -23.00 11.22 -8.26
C LEU A 79 -22.49 9.77 -8.27
N LYS A 80 -21.19 9.61 -8.09
CA LYS A 80 -20.53 8.30 -7.95
C LYS A 80 -19.90 8.18 -6.58
N ARG A 81 -19.98 7.00 -5.98
CA ARG A 81 -19.41 6.73 -4.66
C ARG A 81 -18.47 5.54 -4.75
N HIS A 82 -17.34 5.65 -4.07
CA HIS A 82 -16.41 4.56 -3.84
C HIS A 82 -16.13 4.51 -2.33
N SER A 83 -16.37 3.36 -1.71
CA SER A 83 -16.08 3.14 -0.30
C SER A 83 -14.80 2.33 -0.12
N PHE A 84 -13.92 2.82 0.73
CA PHE A 84 -12.69 2.14 1.15
C PHE A 84 -12.53 2.28 2.66
N LYS A 85 -11.48 1.71 3.23
CA LYS A 85 -11.29 1.70 4.68
C LYS A 85 -9.87 2.04 5.05
N ILE A 86 -9.70 2.92 6.03
CA ILE A 86 -8.40 3.17 6.68
C ILE A 86 -8.27 2.17 7.82
N THR A 87 -7.25 1.31 7.78
CA THR A 87 -7.00 0.33 8.83
C THR A 87 -5.71 0.65 9.56
N ASN A 88 -5.80 0.74 10.88
CA ASN A 88 -4.67 0.92 11.78
C ASN A 88 -4.24 -0.43 12.37
N HIS A 89 -3.09 -0.91 11.92
CA HIS A 89 -2.46 -2.13 12.38
C HIS A 89 -1.52 -1.93 13.57
N SER A 90 -1.24 -0.69 13.95
CA SER A 90 -0.41 -0.41 15.13
C SER A 90 -1.03 -1.01 16.38
N ARG A 91 -0.17 -1.49 17.28
CA ARG A 91 -0.58 -2.06 18.59
C ARG A 91 -0.85 -0.99 19.62
N THR A 92 -0.23 0.17 19.50
CA THR A 92 -0.19 1.19 20.56
C THR A 92 -0.59 2.57 20.04
N GLN A 93 -0.31 2.87 18.77
CA GLN A 93 -0.47 4.21 18.24
C GLN A 93 -1.88 4.39 17.68
N ALA A 94 -2.50 5.53 17.99
CA ALA A 94 -3.65 6.04 17.28
C ALA A 94 -3.21 7.08 16.26
N TYR A 95 -3.93 7.17 15.14
CA TYR A 95 -3.66 8.15 14.09
C TYR A 95 -4.88 9.02 13.82
N CYS A 96 -4.62 10.24 13.37
CA CYS A 96 -5.62 11.17 12.85
C CYS A 96 -5.42 11.29 11.33
N PHE A 97 -6.51 11.49 10.60
CA PHE A 97 -6.47 11.85 9.19
C PHE A 97 -7.32 13.09 8.95
N ASP A 98 -6.95 13.82 7.90
CA ASP A 98 -7.68 14.94 7.35
C ASP A 98 -7.49 14.92 5.83
N TRP A 99 -8.54 15.19 5.08
CA TRP A 99 -8.53 15.15 3.62
C TRP A 99 -8.50 16.57 3.07
N ASP A 100 -7.61 16.81 2.10
CA ASP A 100 -7.60 18.07 1.38
C ASP A 100 -8.91 18.29 0.62
N SER A 101 -9.31 19.56 0.49
CA SER A 101 -10.51 19.94 -0.26
C SER A 101 -10.29 19.75 -1.76
N HIS A 102 -11.25 19.13 -2.44
CA HIS A 102 -11.25 18.95 -3.89
C HIS A 102 -12.58 19.43 -4.47
N PRO A 103 -12.60 20.15 -5.60
CA PRO A 103 -13.82 20.77 -6.15
C PRO A 103 -14.92 19.75 -6.46
N ASN A 104 -14.55 18.56 -6.94
CA ASN A 104 -15.48 17.54 -7.43
C ASN A 104 -15.46 16.24 -6.62
N VAL A 105 -14.70 16.17 -5.52
CA VAL A 105 -14.58 14.97 -4.68
C VAL A 105 -14.76 15.34 -3.21
N LEU A 106 -15.67 14.64 -2.53
CA LEU A 106 -15.91 14.78 -1.10
C LEU A 106 -15.67 13.46 -0.38
N PHE A 107 -14.79 13.49 0.63
CA PHE A 107 -14.58 12.36 1.53
C PHE A 107 -15.45 12.48 2.77
N THR A 108 -16.13 11.38 3.13
CA THR A 108 -16.92 11.28 4.36
C THR A 108 -16.49 10.06 5.18
N PRO A 109 -16.05 10.25 6.44
CA PRO A 109 -15.75 11.54 7.08
C PRO A 109 -14.55 12.25 6.43
N THR A 110 -14.53 13.59 6.49
CA THR A 110 -13.42 14.43 5.96
C THR A 110 -12.20 14.39 6.87
N SER A 111 -12.41 14.28 8.18
CA SER A 111 -11.34 14.09 9.15
C SER A 111 -11.77 13.11 10.24
N GLY A 112 -10.80 12.58 10.98
CA GLY A 112 -11.10 11.79 12.15
C GLY A 112 -9.93 10.98 12.69
N HIS A 113 -10.26 10.14 13.67
CA HIS A 113 -9.30 9.30 14.38
C HIS A 113 -9.50 7.82 14.04
N VAL A 114 -8.39 7.09 13.96
CA VAL A 114 -8.35 5.63 13.86
C VAL A 114 -7.49 5.11 15.01
N ALA A 115 -8.15 4.57 16.04
CA ALA A 115 -7.48 4.01 17.20
C ALA A 115 -6.64 2.78 16.83
N SER A 116 -5.73 2.40 17.72
CA SER A 116 -4.94 1.17 17.60
C SER A 116 -5.82 -0.04 17.30
N ARG A 117 -5.41 -0.87 16.33
CA ARG A 117 -6.13 -2.07 15.89
C ARG A 117 -7.56 -1.83 15.39
N GLN A 118 -7.93 -0.59 15.07
CA GLN A 118 -9.25 -0.25 14.55
C GLN A 118 -9.18 0.13 13.08
N SER A 119 -10.35 0.19 12.46
CA SER A 119 -10.51 0.61 11.08
C SER A 119 -11.68 1.56 10.93
N LYS A 120 -11.63 2.44 9.93
CA LYS A 120 -12.69 3.41 9.67
C LYS A 120 -13.06 3.42 8.19
N ASN A 121 -14.35 3.24 7.91
CA ASN A 121 -14.88 3.31 6.56
C ASN A 121 -14.91 4.77 6.09
N ILE A 122 -14.45 4.99 4.86
CA ILE A 122 -14.46 6.26 4.16
C ILE A 122 -15.28 6.08 2.90
N THR A 123 -16.16 7.06 2.63
CA THR A 123 -16.89 7.15 1.37
C THR A 123 -16.39 8.35 0.61
N ALA A 124 -15.77 8.12 -0.54
CA ALA A 124 -15.39 9.15 -1.47
C ALA A 124 -16.51 9.32 -2.49
N THR A 125 -17.01 10.55 -2.62
CA THR A 125 -18.13 10.90 -3.49
C THR A 125 -17.63 11.84 -4.57
N PHE A 126 -17.76 11.43 -5.83
CA PHE A 126 -17.43 12.22 -7.00
C PHE A 126 -18.69 12.76 -7.67
N LEU A 127 -18.66 14.03 -8.05
CA LEU A 127 -19.68 14.67 -8.88
C LEU A 127 -19.03 15.77 -9.70
N SER A 128 -19.20 15.72 -11.03
CA SER A 128 -18.75 16.80 -11.92
C SER A 128 -19.83 17.15 -12.93
N SER A 129 -19.97 18.45 -13.21
CA SER A 129 -20.85 18.98 -14.27
C SER A 129 -20.15 19.11 -15.63
N THR A 130 -18.82 19.00 -15.66
CA THR A 130 -17.98 19.08 -16.85
C THR A 130 -17.13 17.83 -17.05
N PRO A 131 -16.81 17.43 -18.30
CA PRO A 131 -15.86 16.34 -18.54
C PRO A 131 -14.50 16.73 -17.96
N GLU A 132 -14.03 15.95 -16.98
CA GLU A 132 -12.76 16.19 -16.33
C GLU A 132 -11.92 14.93 -16.33
N VAL A 133 -10.63 15.10 -16.57
CA VAL A 133 -9.63 14.11 -16.20
C VAL A 133 -9.17 14.51 -14.81
N LEU A 134 -9.52 13.71 -13.80
CA LEU A 134 -8.90 13.84 -12.49
C LEU A 134 -7.42 13.50 -12.67
N GLU A 135 -6.56 14.52 -12.62
CA GLU A 135 -5.13 14.33 -12.80
C GLU A 135 -4.55 13.40 -11.71
N LYS A 136 -3.48 12.71 -12.08
CA LYS A 136 -2.81 11.65 -11.30
C LYS A 136 -1.82 12.21 -10.28
#